data_AF-A0A957GES6-F1
#
_entry.id   AF-A0A957GES6-F1
#
_cell.length_a   1.000
_cell.length_b   1.000
_cell.length_c   1.000
_cell.angle_alpha   90.00
_cell.angle_beta   90.00
_cell.angle_gamma   90.00
#
_symmetry.space_group_name_H-M   'P 1'
#
loop_
_entity.id
_entity.type
_entity.pdbx_description
1 polymer ?
#
loop_
_entity_poly.entity_id
_entity_poly.type
_entity_poly.pdbx_seq_one_letter_code
_entity_poly.pdbx_strand_id
1 'polypeptide(L)'
;MRKAYPKKVDLETRLEEFVLADPNRVVRTARVKPSDINETCRPALESSQKNPEIVFKGEREGKSALYFLNGEQLIFYSAKAKELDGQWITGQAASTIWDDLLSNNLHNEGNVRFPKGKKPEALLKRVLELCTNKNDWVLDSFAGSGTTGSVAHKMKRKWIMVELGDHCHTHIIPRLKSVIDGTDTSGITKAVNWQGGGGFRYFRLAPSLLAKDRWGNWVINKAYNPTMLAEAVCKLEGFTYAPSDSQFWLHGHSTEQDFIYVTTQTLSHEQLQLLNEEVGSQRTLLVMCAAYRAAADTAYPNLTIKKIPQAVLQRCEYGKDDYSLRVENLPQAEPSTDRSSTFAKSRTSEGEEKFNFSEEVELQRGGGKQLRLDLGGKSSTS
;
A
#
# COMPACT_ATOMS: atom_id res chain seq x y z
N MET A 1 -41.77 50.32 11.34
CA MET A 1 -41.24 49.09 10.71
C MET A 1 -40.24 48.44 11.65
N ARG A 2 -40.57 47.28 12.24
CA ARG A 2 -39.59 46.50 13.01
C ARG A 2 -38.67 45.81 12.02
N LYS A 3 -37.36 46.09 12.06
CA LYS A 3 -36.37 45.32 11.29
C LYS A 3 -36.48 43.86 11.73
N ALA A 4 -36.93 43.00 10.82
CA ALA A 4 -36.92 41.56 11.04
C ALA A 4 -35.45 41.12 11.08
N TYR A 5 -34.98 40.69 12.25
CA TYR A 5 -33.67 40.06 12.35
C TYR A 5 -33.77 38.64 11.79
N PRO A 6 -32.81 38.19 10.95
CA PRO A 6 -32.82 36.83 10.43
C PRO A 6 -32.77 35.80 11.56
N LYS A 7 -33.44 34.66 11.36
CA LYS A 7 -33.48 33.56 12.34
C LYS A 7 -32.05 33.11 12.65
N LYS A 8 -31.79 32.69 13.90
CA LYS A 8 -30.46 32.31 14.44
C LYS A 8 -29.66 31.33 13.54
N VAL A 9 -30.37 30.45 12.83
CA VAL A 9 -29.81 29.45 11.89
C VAL A 9 -29.17 30.10 10.64
N ASP A 10 -29.64 31.27 10.20
CA ASP A 10 -29.11 31.98 9.01
C ASP A 10 -27.77 32.68 9.30
N LEU A 11 -27.56 33.15 10.54
CA LEU A 11 -26.35 33.87 10.91
C LEU A 11 -25.14 32.94 11.02
N GLU A 12 -25.32 31.74 11.57
CA GLU A 12 -24.24 30.75 11.72
C GLU A 12 -23.73 30.28 10.36
N THR A 13 -24.63 29.94 9.42
CA THR A 13 -24.25 29.56 8.05
C THR A 13 -23.49 30.69 7.34
N ARG A 14 -23.99 31.93 7.43
CA ARG A 14 -23.34 33.10 6.80
C ARG A 14 -22.00 33.44 7.42
N LEU A 15 -21.86 33.24 8.73
CA LEU A 15 -20.57 33.36 9.41
C LEU A 15 -19.62 32.29 8.88
N GLU A 16 -20.04 31.03 8.83
CA GLU A 16 -19.23 29.91 8.32
C GLU A 16 -18.77 30.14 6.87
N GLU A 17 -19.67 30.53 5.97
CA GLU A 17 -19.34 30.93 4.60
C GLU A 17 -18.31 32.07 4.57
N PHE A 18 -18.49 33.10 5.41
CA PHE A 18 -17.55 34.21 5.50
C PHE A 18 -16.16 33.77 5.98
N VAL A 19 -16.08 32.92 7.01
CA VAL A 19 -14.78 32.47 7.55
C VAL A 19 -14.04 31.56 6.58
N LEU A 20 -14.78 30.75 5.81
CA LEU A 20 -14.21 29.81 4.85
C LEU A 20 -13.86 30.47 3.50
N ALA A 21 -14.52 31.58 3.13
CA ALA A 21 -14.19 32.34 1.93
C ALA A 21 -12.81 33.01 1.99
N ASP A 22 -12.38 33.47 3.17
CA ASP A 22 -11.06 34.07 3.36
C ASP A 22 -10.47 33.79 4.76
N PRO A 23 -10.05 32.53 5.02
CA PRO A 23 -9.61 32.11 6.35
C PRO A 23 -8.29 32.77 6.79
N ASN A 24 -7.55 33.40 5.86
CA ASN A 24 -6.33 34.15 6.13
C ASN A 24 -6.58 35.57 6.66
N ARG A 25 -7.83 36.05 6.61
CA ARG A 25 -8.20 37.39 7.10
C ARG A 25 -9.05 37.36 8.36
N VAL A 26 -9.49 36.19 8.78
CA VAL A 26 -10.20 36.02 10.04
C VAL A 26 -9.25 35.59 11.14
N VAL A 27 -9.19 36.39 12.20
CA VAL A 27 -8.31 36.18 13.35
C VAL A 27 -9.10 36.25 14.64
N ARG A 28 -8.60 35.57 15.67
CA ARG A 28 -8.97 35.83 17.06
C ARG A 28 -7.72 36.18 17.85
N THR A 29 -7.86 37.02 18.87
CA THR A 29 -6.79 37.22 19.84
C THR A 29 -6.83 36.11 20.89
N ALA A 30 -5.67 35.74 21.40
CA ALA A 30 -5.53 34.80 22.50
C ALA A 30 -4.40 35.23 23.43
N ARG A 31 -4.66 35.18 24.74
CA ARG A 31 -3.62 35.39 25.74
C ARG A 31 -2.60 34.27 25.68
N VAL A 32 -1.33 34.67 25.71
CA VAL A 32 -0.18 33.76 25.60
C VAL A 32 0.86 34.14 26.64
N LYS A 33 1.45 33.14 27.29
CA LYS A 33 2.56 33.36 28.21
C LYS A 33 3.89 33.33 27.44
N PRO A 34 4.92 34.09 27.85
CA PRO A 34 6.24 34.02 27.24
C PRO A 34 6.87 32.61 27.24
N SER A 35 6.49 31.75 28.20
CA SER A 35 6.90 30.35 28.29
C SER A 35 6.36 29.48 27.15
N ASP A 36 5.21 29.85 26.58
CA ASP A 36 4.48 29.04 25.61
C ASP A 36 4.83 29.43 24.16
N ILE A 37 5.79 30.34 23.99
CA ILE A 37 6.21 30.92 22.72
C ILE A 37 7.70 30.66 22.50
N ASN A 38 8.07 30.35 21.25
CA ASN A 38 9.46 30.22 20.82
C ASN A 38 10.29 31.44 21.21
N GLU A 39 11.53 31.23 21.63
CA GLU A 39 12.41 32.31 22.11
C GLU A 39 12.58 33.43 21.08
N THR A 40 12.66 33.07 19.79
CA THR A 40 12.77 33.99 18.66
C THR A 40 11.59 34.96 18.52
N CYS A 41 10.42 34.61 19.07
CA CYS A 41 9.18 35.39 18.96
C CYS A 41 8.89 36.22 20.22
N ARG A 42 9.59 36.00 21.34
CA ARG A 42 9.37 36.75 22.60
C ARG A 42 9.57 38.27 22.44
N PRO A 43 10.59 38.77 21.70
CA PRO A 43 10.75 40.21 21.50
C PRO A 43 9.56 40.87 20.78
N ALA A 44 8.91 40.15 19.86
CA ALA A 44 7.72 40.64 19.16
C ALA A 44 6.52 40.77 20.10
N LEU A 45 6.34 39.82 21.03
CA LEU A 45 5.31 39.91 22.07
C LEU A 45 5.54 41.11 22.99
N GLU A 46 6.76 41.30 23.48
CA GLU A 46 7.10 42.44 24.35
C GLU A 46 6.89 43.79 23.63
N SER A 47 7.26 43.86 22.35
CA SER A 47 7.06 45.06 21.52
C SER A 47 5.57 45.37 21.33
N SER A 48 4.74 44.33 21.20
CA SER A 48 3.29 44.42 21.10
C SER A 48 2.63 44.92 22.39
N GLN A 49 3.16 44.54 23.56
CA GLN A 49 2.68 45.06 24.85
C GLN A 49 2.98 46.55 25.03
N LYS A 50 4.12 47.01 24.52
CA LYS A 50 4.52 48.43 24.57
C LYS A 50 3.75 49.29 23.57
N ASN A 51 3.34 48.71 22.43
CA ASN A 51 2.67 49.41 21.34
C ASN A 51 1.36 48.68 20.97
N PRO A 52 0.27 48.92 21.70
CA PRO A 52 -0.94 48.10 21.60
C PRO A 52 -1.69 48.21 20.25
N GLU A 53 -1.46 49.29 19.50
CA GLU A 53 -2.10 49.56 18.21
C GLU A 53 -1.36 48.94 17.00
N ILE A 54 -0.17 48.37 17.21
CA ILE A 54 0.69 47.89 16.13
C ILE A 54 0.80 46.36 16.19
N VAL A 55 0.69 45.72 15.02
CA VAL A 55 0.90 44.27 14.88
C VAL A 55 2.38 43.99 14.71
N PHE A 56 2.92 43.11 15.54
CA PHE A 56 4.32 42.64 15.46
C PHE A 56 4.38 41.20 14.97
N LYS A 57 5.31 40.92 14.05
CA LYS A 57 5.55 39.59 13.50
C LYS A 57 6.76 38.94 14.20
N GLY A 58 6.60 37.71 14.68
CA GLY A 58 7.68 36.86 15.17
C GLY A 58 7.95 35.71 14.20
N GLU A 59 9.20 35.55 13.75
CA GLU A 59 9.58 34.51 12.80
C GLU A 59 10.02 33.21 13.49
N ARG A 60 9.75 32.09 12.83
CA ARG A 60 10.09 30.75 13.30
C ARG A 60 10.69 29.96 12.14
N GLU A 61 11.84 29.36 12.37
CA GLU A 61 12.50 28.53 11.36
C GLU A 61 11.65 27.31 11.02
N GLY A 62 11.37 27.10 9.73
CA GLY A 62 10.57 25.98 9.22
C GLY A 62 9.09 25.95 9.65
N LYS A 63 8.56 27.01 10.29
CA LYS A 63 7.17 27.08 10.78
C LYS A 63 6.52 28.43 10.43
N SER A 64 5.20 28.48 10.40
CA SER A 64 4.46 29.73 10.13
C SER A 64 4.81 30.82 11.15
N ALA A 65 4.92 32.08 10.72
CA ALA A 65 5.16 33.20 11.63
C ALA A 65 4.02 33.37 12.65
N LEU A 66 4.34 33.93 13.82
CA LEU A 66 3.37 34.35 14.83
C LEU A 66 3.14 35.86 14.71
N TYR A 67 1.94 36.32 15.01
CA TYR A 67 1.60 37.74 14.99
C TYR A 67 1.04 38.13 16.37
N PHE A 68 1.38 39.31 16.85
CA PHE A 68 1.00 39.81 18.17
C PHE A 68 0.39 41.19 18.08
N LEU A 69 -0.71 41.42 18.80
CA LEU A 69 -1.38 42.72 18.92
C LEU A 69 -1.77 42.92 20.39
N ASN A 70 -1.45 44.07 20.97
CA ASN A 70 -1.76 44.40 22.36
C ASN A 70 -1.36 43.30 23.37
N GLY A 71 -0.21 42.65 23.16
CA GLY A 71 0.27 41.58 24.03
C GLY A 71 -0.49 40.25 23.92
N GLU A 72 -1.40 40.11 22.95
CA GLU A 72 -2.09 38.85 22.63
C GLU A 72 -1.61 38.30 21.28
N GLN A 73 -1.65 36.97 21.11
CA GLN A 73 -1.34 36.34 19.82
C GLN A 73 -2.57 36.38 18.91
N LEU A 74 -2.37 36.75 17.65
CA LEU A 74 -3.36 36.59 16.59
C LEU A 74 -3.31 35.16 16.05
N ILE A 75 -4.41 34.44 16.22
CA ILE A 75 -4.61 33.08 15.69
C ILE A 75 -5.53 33.18 14.47
N PHE A 76 -4.99 32.86 13.30
CA PHE A 76 -5.72 32.85 12.03
C PHE A 76 -6.65 31.64 11.92
N TYR A 77 -7.81 31.83 11.31
CA TYR A 77 -8.75 30.75 11.04
C TYR A 77 -8.20 29.74 10.03
N SER A 78 -7.28 30.16 9.16
CA SER A 78 -6.57 29.27 8.22
C SER A 78 -5.79 28.15 8.91
N ALA A 79 -5.49 28.26 10.21
CA ALA A 79 -4.94 27.14 10.97
C ALA A 79 -5.94 25.98 11.18
N LYS A 80 -7.24 26.25 11.07
CA LYS A 80 -8.33 25.27 11.18
C LYS A 80 -8.99 24.94 9.85
N ALA A 81 -8.97 25.87 8.89
CA ALA A 81 -9.54 25.63 7.57
C ALA A 81 -8.69 24.60 6.81
N LYS A 82 -9.35 23.58 6.27
CA LYS A 82 -8.74 22.57 5.40
C LYS A 82 -9.52 22.49 4.11
N GLU A 83 -8.82 22.27 3.01
CA GLU A 83 -9.46 21.97 1.73
C GLU A 83 -9.72 20.46 1.66
N LEU A 84 -10.98 20.08 1.44
CA LEU A 84 -11.41 18.69 1.26
C LEU A 84 -12.39 18.63 0.10
N ASP A 85 -12.09 17.80 -0.90
CA ASP A 85 -12.88 17.66 -2.14
C ASP A 85 -13.15 19.00 -2.87
N GLY A 86 -12.17 19.92 -2.83
CA GLY A 86 -12.25 21.24 -3.46
C GLY A 86 -13.10 22.27 -2.70
N GLN A 87 -13.53 21.95 -1.48
CA GLN A 87 -14.24 22.85 -0.60
C GLN A 87 -13.42 23.13 0.66
N TRP A 88 -13.38 24.40 1.08
CA TRP A 88 -12.83 24.77 2.38
C TRP A 88 -13.82 24.38 3.47
N ILE A 89 -13.35 23.59 4.43
CA ILE A 89 -14.12 23.17 5.60
C ILE A 89 -13.37 23.50 6.88
N THR A 90 -14.13 23.66 7.96
CA THR A 90 -13.54 23.81 9.30
C THR A 90 -13.08 22.44 9.79
N GLY A 91 -11.77 22.23 9.89
CA GLY A 91 -11.19 21.00 10.40
C GLY A 91 -11.48 20.81 11.89
N GLN A 92 -12.03 19.66 12.25
CA GLN A 92 -12.13 19.19 13.63
C GLN A 92 -11.08 18.11 13.89
N ALA A 93 -10.69 17.93 15.15
CA ALA A 93 -9.84 16.81 15.53
C ALA A 93 -10.59 15.51 15.26
N ALA A 94 -9.97 14.57 14.52
CA ALA A 94 -10.58 13.28 14.26
C ALA A 94 -10.77 12.53 15.58
N SER A 95 -12.00 12.12 15.86
CA SER A 95 -12.34 11.24 16.98
C SER A 95 -11.96 9.79 16.66
N THR A 96 -12.06 8.91 17.67
CA THR A 96 -11.91 7.46 17.50
C THR A 96 -13.20 6.77 17.03
N ILE A 97 -14.33 7.48 16.98
CA ILE A 97 -15.63 6.97 16.53
C ILE A 97 -16.07 7.79 15.32
N TRP A 98 -16.24 7.13 14.17
CA TRP A 98 -16.68 7.75 12.92
C TRP A 98 -18.10 7.29 12.60
N ASP A 99 -19.07 8.19 12.70
CA ASP A 99 -20.50 7.96 12.46
C ASP A 99 -20.97 8.44 11.07
N ASP A 100 -20.08 9.13 10.35
CA ASP A 100 -20.33 9.74 9.04
C ASP A 100 -20.02 8.82 7.85
N LEU A 101 -19.36 7.68 8.10
CA LEU A 101 -19.04 6.68 7.07
C LEU A 101 -20.14 5.62 6.97
N LEU A 102 -21.30 6.02 6.45
CA LEU A 102 -22.43 5.12 6.25
C LEU A 102 -22.13 4.07 5.18
N SER A 103 -22.46 2.80 5.45
CA SER A 103 -22.32 1.68 4.49
C SER A 103 -23.43 1.61 3.43
N ASN A 104 -24.18 2.71 3.24
CA ASN A 104 -25.29 2.75 2.31
C ASN A 104 -24.75 2.57 0.87
N ASN A 105 -25.43 1.75 0.06
CA ASN A 105 -25.02 1.40 -1.31
C ASN A 105 -23.67 0.67 -1.46
N LEU A 106 -23.07 0.20 -0.36
CA LEU A 106 -21.84 -0.57 -0.39
C LEU A 106 -21.91 -1.75 -1.38
N HIS A 107 -23.06 -2.42 -1.49
CA HIS A 107 -23.25 -3.53 -2.43
C HIS A 107 -22.97 -3.15 -3.90
N ASN A 108 -23.21 -1.90 -4.31
CA ASN A 108 -22.99 -1.41 -5.68
C ASN A 108 -21.53 -0.99 -5.95
N GLU A 109 -20.70 -0.79 -4.93
CA GLU A 109 -19.34 -0.25 -5.12
C GLU A 109 -18.42 -1.19 -5.93
N GLY A 110 -17.84 -0.65 -6.99
CA GLY A 110 -16.92 -1.30 -7.92
C GLY A 110 -17.53 -2.43 -8.74
N ASN A 111 -18.85 -2.45 -8.92
CA ASN A 111 -19.58 -3.37 -9.79
C ASN A 111 -19.29 -4.86 -9.55
N VAL A 112 -18.94 -5.20 -8.31
CA VAL A 112 -18.53 -6.55 -7.92
C VAL A 112 -19.32 -7.00 -6.69
N ARG A 113 -19.85 -8.22 -6.77
CA ARG A 113 -20.65 -8.85 -5.72
C ARG A 113 -19.76 -9.55 -4.70
N PHE A 114 -19.47 -8.88 -3.59
CA PHE A 114 -18.72 -9.44 -2.45
C PHE A 114 -19.50 -9.25 -1.14
N PRO A 115 -20.43 -10.18 -0.81
CA PRO A 115 -21.35 -10.01 0.31
C PRO A 115 -20.63 -9.97 1.65
N LYS A 116 -21.02 -9.04 2.53
CA LYS A 116 -20.57 -8.94 3.95
C LYS A 116 -19.06 -8.75 4.20
N GLY A 117 -18.21 -8.68 3.17
CA GLY A 117 -16.76 -8.53 3.33
C GLY A 117 -16.16 -7.21 2.81
N LYS A 118 -16.86 -6.52 1.89
CA LYS A 118 -16.32 -5.33 1.21
C LYS A 118 -16.20 -4.16 2.18
N LYS A 119 -15.07 -3.44 2.12
CA LYS A 119 -14.90 -2.17 2.85
C LYS A 119 -15.38 -1.00 1.98
N PRO A 120 -16.05 0.03 2.54
CA PRO A 120 -16.48 1.21 1.79
C PRO A 120 -15.32 2.02 1.24
N GLU A 121 -15.40 2.49 -0.01
CA GLU A 121 -14.35 3.34 -0.59
C GLU A 121 -14.12 4.63 0.20
N ALA A 122 -15.16 5.23 0.78
CA ALA A 122 -15.07 6.46 1.56
C ALA A 122 -14.18 6.30 2.82
N LEU A 123 -14.25 5.13 3.47
CA LEU A 123 -13.39 4.79 4.60
C LEU A 123 -11.93 4.77 4.19
N LEU A 124 -11.62 4.07 3.09
CA LEU A 124 -10.25 3.96 2.60
C LEU A 124 -9.73 5.31 2.07
N LYS A 125 -10.58 6.15 1.46
CA LYS A 125 -10.20 7.51 1.05
C LYS A 125 -9.72 8.31 2.25
N ARG A 126 -10.50 8.32 3.33
CA ARG A 126 -10.12 9.02 4.57
C ARG A 126 -8.79 8.51 5.12
N VAL A 127 -8.62 7.19 5.24
CA VAL A 127 -7.38 6.61 5.75
C VAL A 127 -6.18 7.02 4.88
N LEU A 128 -6.32 6.97 3.55
CA LEU A 128 -5.24 7.36 2.65
C LEU A 128 -4.96 8.87 2.66
N GLU A 129 -5.97 9.72 2.82
CA GLU A 129 -5.79 11.18 2.97
C GLU A 129 -5.03 11.53 4.24
N LEU A 130 -5.27 10.80 5.33
CA LEU A 130 -4.62 11.06 6.62
C LEU A 130 -3.16 10.57 6.65
N CYS A 131 -2.85 9.51 5.91
CA CYS A 131 -1.58 8.79 6.07
C CYS A 131 -0.65 8.85 4.85
N THR A 132 -1.10 9.37 3.69
CA THR A 132 -0.34 9.28 2.43
C THR A 132 -0.49 10.52 1.55
N ASN A 133 0.55 10.79 0.74
CA ASN A 133 0.56 11.76 -0.33
C ASN A 133 0.38 11.10 -1.70
N LYS A 134 0.18 11.92 -2.73
CA LYS A 134 0.19 11.47 -4.13
C LYS A 134 1.53 10.80 -4.45
N ASN A 135 1.49 9.73 -5.26
CA ASN A 135 2.62 8.87 -5.64
C ASN A 135 3.23 7.98 -4.54
N ASP A 136 2.75 8.06 -3.29
CA ASP A 136 3.15 7.11 -2.25
C ASP A 136 2.68 5.68 -2.57
N TRP A 137 3.33 4.70 -1.95
CA TRP A 137 2.99 3.29 -2.07
C TRP A 137 1.99 2.86 -1.00
N VAL A 138 0.96 2.13 -1.43
CA VAL A 138 -0.02 1.49 -0.56
C VAL A 138 0.07 -0.03 -0.74
N LEU A 139 0.29 -0.77 0.35
CA LEU A 139 0.27 -2.23 0.35
C LEU A 139 -1.01 -2.72 1.03
N ASP A 140 -1.74 -3.58 0.34
CA ASP A 140 -2.84 -4.34 0.91
C ASP A 140 -2.59 -5.83 0.69
N SER A 141 -2.21 -6.54 1.75
CA SER A 141 -1.92 -7.98 1.69
C SER A 141 -3.16 -8.88 1.78
N PHE A 142 -4.36 -8.28 1.90
CA PHE A 142 -5.66 -8.97 2.02
C PHE A 142 -6.70 -8.25 1.16
N ALA A 143 -6.41 -8.14 -0.14
CA ALA A 143 -7.09 -7.19 -1.01
C ALA A 143 -8.61 -7.46 -1.18
N GLY A 144 -9.07 -8.69 -1.02
CA GLY A 144 -10.47 -9.11 -1.09
C GLY A 144 -11.14 -8.64 -2.38
N SER A 145 -12.06 -7.67 -2.24
CA SER A 145 -12.78 -7.07 -3.38
C SER A 145 -11.98 -6.01 -4.16
N GLY A 146 -10.75 -5.70 -3.77
CA GLY A 146 -9.89 -4.71 -4.41
C GLY A 146 -10.22 -3.25 -4.07
N THR A 147 -10.89 -2.99 -2.94
CA THR A 147 -11.30 -1.64 -2.54
C THR A 147 -10.07 -0.72 -2.40
N THR A 148 -9.03 -1.17 -1.69
CA THR A 148 -7.83 -0.37 -1.44
C THR A 148 -7.14 0.03 -2.73
N GLY A 149 -6.96 -0.90 -3.67
CA GLY A 149 -6.38 -0.59 -4.98
C GLY A 149 -7.23 0.36 -5.81
N SER A 150 -8.56 0.20 -5.81
CA SER A 150 -9.49 1.13 -6.47
C SER A 150 -9.31 2.56 -5.96
N VAL A 151 -9.38 2.73 -4.63
CA VAL A 151 -9.28 4.04 -3.98
C VAL A 151 -7.90 4.65 -4.16
N ALA A 152 -6.83 3.89 -3.89
CA ALA A 152 -5.45 4.33 -4.08
C ALA A 152 -5.20 4.77 -5.52
N HIS A 153 -5.70 4.02 -6.50
CA HIS A 153 -5.55 4.35 -7.92
C HIS A 153 -6.26 5.65 -8.28
N LYS A 154 -7.53 5.81 -7.90
CA LYS A 154 -8.31 7.02 -8.13
C LYS A 154 -7.66 8.25 -7.49
N MET A 155 -7.07 8.06 -6.32
CA MET A 155 -6.32 9.08 -5.58
C MET A 155 -4.87 9.27 -6.06
N LYS A 156 -4.44 8.64 -7.15
CA LYS A 156 -3.09 8.79 -7.73
C LYS A 156 -1.96 8.33 -6.80
N ARG A 157 -2.17 7.25 -6.04
CA ARG A 157 -1.15 6.52 -5.29
C ARG A 157 -0.71 5.27 -6.08
N LYS A 158 0.51 4.80 -5.84
CA LYS A 158 0.98 3.49 -6.32
C LYS A 158 0.48 2.44 -5.34
N TRP A 159 0.18 1.23 -5.82
CA TRP A 159 -0.36 0.20 -4.95
C TRP A 159 0.15 -1.19 -5.30
N ILE A 160 0.21 -2.04 -4.29
CA ILE A 160 0.43 -3.48 -4.39
C ILE A 160 -0.73 -4.13 -3.63
N MET A 161 -1.43 -5.03 -4.31
CA MET A 161 -2.50 -5.84 -3.74
C MET A 161 -2.10 -7.31 -3.82
N VAL A 162 -2.19 -8.01 -2.69
CA VAL A 162 -2.00 -9.45 -2.61
C VAL A 162 -3.31 -10.08 -2.17
N GLU A 163 -3.68 -11.17 -2.82
CA GLU A 163 -4.90 -11.91 -2.51
C GLU A 163 -4.69 -13.39 -2.81
N LEU A 164 -5.29 -14.24 -1.97
CA LEU A 164 -5.21 -15.68 -2.09
C LEU A 164 -6.49 -16.22 -2.73
N GLY A 165 -6.32 -17.08 -3.74
CA GLY A 165 -7.44 -17.70 -4.44
C GLY A 165 -8.01 -16.83 -5.57
N ASP A 166 -9.24 -17.15 -5.97
CA ASP A 166 -9.77 -16.69 -7.26
C ASP A 166 -10.36 -15.26 -7.23
N HIS A 167 -10.35 -14.60 -6.06
CA HIS A 167 -10.84 -13.21 -5.93
C HIS A 167 -10.07 -12.23 -6.81
N CYS A 168 -8.78 -12.48 -7.07
CA CYS A 168 -8.01 -11.76 -8.08
C CYS A 168 -8.72 -11.70 -9.44
N HIS A 169 -9.15 -12.85 -9.95
CA HIS A 169 -9.77 -12.98 -11.26
C HIS A 169 -11.25 -12.56 -11.28
N THR A 170 -11.97 -12.89 -10.22
CA THR A 170 -13.42 -12.73 -10.16
C THR A 170 -13.85 -11.35 -9.67
N HIS A 171 -13.03 -10.68 -8.86
CA HIS A 171 -13.37 -9.42 -8.18
C HIS A 171 -12.41 -8.29 -8.54
N ILE A 172 -11.11 -8.47 -8.28
CA ILE A 172 -10.11 -7.39 -8.37
C ILE A 172 -9.89 -6.95 -9.82
N ILE A 173 -9.62 -7.90 -10.72
CA ILE A 173 -9.35 -7.59 -12.15
C ILE A 173 -10.54 -6.87 -12.80
N PRO A 174 -11.80 -7.36 -12.74
CA PRO A 174 -12.93 -6.66 -13.33
C PRO A 174 -13.13 -5.26 -12.75
N ARG A 175 -13.01 -5.10 -11.43
CA ARG A 175 -13.12 -3.80 -10.76
C ARG A 175 -12.07 -2.82 -11.27
N LEU A 176 -10.80 -3.22 -11.26
CA LEU A 176 -9.70 -2.34 -11.66
C LEU A 176 -9.73 -1.99 -13.14
N LYS A 177 -10.15 -2.92 -14.01
CA LYS A 177 -10.42 -2.60 -15.42
C LYS A 177 -11.45 -1.49 -15.52
N SER A 178 -12.59 -1.61 -14.84
CA SER A 178 -13.62 -0.56 -14.83
C SER A 178 -13.11 0.79 -14.31
N VAL A 179 -12.24 0.79 -13.29
CA VAL A 179 -11.58 2.01 -12.78
C VAL A 179 -10.65 2.62 -13.83
N ILE A 180 -9.80 1.82 -14.47
CA ILE A 180 -8.83 2.28 -15.48
C ILE A 180 -9.52 2.76 -16.74
N ASP A 181 -10.55 2.05 -17.18
CA ASP A 181 -11.35 2.41 -18.36
C ASP A 181 -12.23 3.66 -18.11
N GLY A 182 -12.27 4.16 -16.86
CA GLY A 182 -13.08 5.32 -16.47
C GLY A 182 -14.58 5.05 -16.42
N THR A 183 -15.00 3.77 -16.44
CA THR A 183 -16.41 3.37 -16.44
C THR A 183 -16.98 3.18 -15.03
N ASP A 184 -16.12 3.08 -14.02
CA ASP A 184 -16.56 2.95 -12.62
C ASP A 184 -17.10 4.29 -12.08
N THR A 185 -18.41 4.40 -11.97
CA THR A 185 -19.11 5.59 -11.45
C THR A 185 -19.41 5.54 -9.95
N SER A 186 -18.96 4.48 -9.27
CA SER A 186 -19.29 4.21 -7.87
C SER A 186 -18.24 4.74 -6.87
N GLY A 187 -18.56 4.63 -5.58
CA GLY A 187 -17.64 4.98 -4.49
C GLY A 187 -17.16 6.43 -4.59
N ILE A 188 -15.84 6.63 -4.59
CA ILE A 188 -15.24 7.97 -4.54
C ILE A 188 -15.01 8.62 -5.91
N THR A 189 -15.40 7.97 -7.02
CA THR A 189 -15.09 8.45 -8.39
C THR A 189 -15.47 9.92 -8.59
N LYS A 190 -16.71 10.29 -8.18
CA LYS A 190 -17.19 11.68 -8.32
C LYS A 190 -16.44 12.64 -7.40
N ALA A 191 -16.21 12.24 -6.15
CA ALA A 191 -15.55 13.09 -5.15
C ALA A 191 -14.13 13.49 -5.56
N VAL A 192 -13.38 12.58 -6.20
CA VAL A 192 -12.02 12.85 -6.66
C VAL A 192 -11.93 13.19 -8.15
N ASN A 193 -13.08 13.42 -8.80
CA ASN A 193 -13.19 13.72 -10.23
C ASN A 193 -12.36 12.75 -11.12
N TRP A 194 -12.48 11.44 -10.84
CA TRP A 194 -11.72 10.43 -11.58
C TRP A 194 -12.30 10.20 -12.98
N GLN A 195 -11.43 10.23 -13.99
CA GLN A 195 -11.80 10.10 -15.41
C GLN A 195 -11.24 8.84 -16.09
N GLY A 196 -10.55 7.97 -15.33
CA GLY A 196 -9.82 6.83 -15.88
C GLY A 196 -8.32 7.09 -16.11
N GLY A 197 -7.67 6.11 -16.74
CA GLY A 197 -6.25 6.07 -17.07
C GLY A 197 -5.42 5.21 -16.12
N GLY A 198 -4.14 5.04 -16.46
CA GLY A 198 -3.21 4.20 -15.71
C GLY A 198 -3.25 2.74 -16.15
N GLY A 199 -2.67 1.86 -15.33
CA GLY A 199 -2.60 0.43 -15.60
C GLY A 199 -2.17 -0.34 -14.36
N PHE A 200 -2.27 -1.66 -14.42
CA PHE A 200 -1.70 -2.56 -13.42
C PHE A 200 -1.00 -3.71 -14.12
N ARG A 201 -0.05 -4.32 -13.41
CA ARG A 201 0.53 -5.61 -13.77
C ARG A 201 -0.06 -6.65 -12.85
N TYR A 202 -0.40 -7.81 -13.42
CA TYR A 202 -0.89 -8.95 -12.68
C TYR A 202 0.22 -10.00 -12.62
N PHE A 203 0.49 -10.51 -11.41
CA PHE A 203 1.45 -11.57 -11.18
C PHE A 203 0.75 -12.69 -10.41
N ARG A 204 1.06 -13.93 -10.77
CA ARG A 204 0.68 -15.11 -10.00
C ARG A 204 1.95 -15.71 -9.40
N LEU A 205 1.92 -15.99 -8.10
CA LEU A 205 3.05 -16.66 -7.46
C LEU A 205 3.12 -18.11 -7.95
N ALA A 206 4.25 -18.48 -8.53
CA ALA A 206 4.55 -19.87 -8.90
C ALA A 206 4.96 -20.66 -7.64
N PRO A 207 4.87 -22.00 -7.66
CA PRO A 207 5.50 -22.83 -6.64
C PRO A 207 7.00 -22.52 -6.51
N SER A 208 7.63 -22.92 -5.41
CA SER A 208 9.09 -22.79 -5.28
C SER A 208 9.81 -23.44 -6.47
N LEU A 209 10.72 -22.70 -7.12
CA LEU A 209 11.50 -23.17 -8.27
C LEU A 209 12.29 -24.44 -7.98
N LEU A 210 12.89 -24.51 -6.78
CA LEU A 210 13.63 -25.67 -6.33
C LEU A 210 12.89 -26.41 -5.23
N ALA A 211 13.05 -27.73 -5.21
CA ALA A 211 12.59 -28.63 -4.17
C ALA A 211 13.68 -29.64 -3.82
N LYS A 212 13.62 -30.24 -2.64
CA LYS A 212 14.50 -31.35 -2.28
C LYS A 212 13.92 -32.67 -2.78
N ASP A 213 14.77 -33.49 -3.39
CA ASP A 213 14.41 -34.88 -3.71
C ASP A 213 14.42 -35.77 -2.45
N ARG A 214 14.11 -37.07 -2.64
CA ARG A 214 14.09 -38.07 -1.55
C ARG A 214 15.44 -38.28 -0.86
N TRP A 215 16.53 -37.80 -1.46
CA TRP A 215 17.89 -37.89 -0.94
C TRP A 215 18.39 -36.54 -0.39
N GLY A 216 17.55 -35.52 -0.37
CA GLY A 216 17.88 -34.19 0.15
C GLY A 216 18.60 -33.27 -0.84
N ASN A 217 18.76 -33.67 -2.11
CA ASN A 217 19.40 -32.83 -3.12
C ASN A 217 18.42 -31.82 -3.68
N TRP A 218 18.89 -30.61 -3.93
CA TRP A 218 18.11 -29.61 -4.64
C TRP A 218 17.94 -30.00 -6.11
N VAL A 219 16.71 -29.98 -6.57
CA VAL A 219 16.32 -30.23 -7.96
C VAL A 219 15.27 -29.21 -8.39
N ILE A 220 15.13 -29.00 -9.70
CA ILE A 220 14.05 -28.16 -10.25
C ILE A 220 12.71 -28.82 -9.90
N ASN A 221 11.78 -28.03 -9.38
CA ASN A 221 10.46 -28.50 -9.01
C ASN A 221 9.71 -29.01 -10.25
N LYS A 222 9.12 -30.21 -10.16
CA LYS A 222 8.40 -30.86 -11.26
C LYS A 222 7.17 -30.09 -11.74
N ALA A 223 6.66 -29.15 -10.95
CA ALA A 223 5.58 -28.26 -11.35
C ALA A 223 5.99 -27.25 -12.43
N TYR A 224 7.29 -27.06 -12.66
CA TYR A 224 7.80 -26.14 -13.68
C TYR A 224 7.83 -26.79 -15.05
N ASN A 225 7.15 -26.15 -16.01
CA ASN A 225 7.37 -26.40 -17.42
C ASN A 225 8.57 -25.55 -17.94
N PRO A 226 9.07 -25.79 -19.17
CA PRO A 226 10.21 -25.05 -19.72
C PRO A 226 10.01 -23.53 -19.75
N THR A 227 8.80 -23.06 -20.07
CA THR A 227 8.45 -21.63 -20.13
C THR A 227 8.54 -20.97 -18.76
N MET A 228 7.94 -21.58 -17.72
CA MET A 228 8.02 -21.10 -16.35
C MET A 228 9.45 -21.11 -15.82
N LEU A 229 10.24 -22.12 -16.20
CA LEU A 229 11.64 -22.21 -15.80
C LEU A 229 12.45 -21.08 -16.42
N ALA A 230 12.28 -20.83 -17.72
CA ALA A 230 12.94 -19.74 -18.42
C ALA A 230 12.56 -18.39 -17.80
N GLU A 231 11.27 -18.13 -17.57
CA GLU A 231 10.79 -16.90 -16.94
C GLU A 231 11.39 -16.68 -15.54
N ALA A 232 11.36 -17.72 -14.68
CA ALA A 232 11.91 -17.65 -13.33
C ALA A 232 13.42 -17.40 -13.34
N VAL A 233 14.17 -18.12 -14.18
CA VAL A 233 15.62 -17.98 -14.28
C VAL A 233 16.02 -16.63 -14.86
N CYS A 234 15.31 -16.14 -15.88
CA CYS A 234 15.49 -14.78 -16.39
C CYS A 234 15.39 -13.78 -15.23
N LYS A 235 14.32 -13.87 -14.44
CA LYS A 235 14.12 -12.96 -13.31
C LYS A 235 15.23 -13.05 -12.26
N LEU A 236 15.66 -14.27 -11.92
CA LEU A 236 16.72 -14.50 -10.94
C LEU A 236 18.07 -13.98 -11.40
N GLU A 237 18.40 -14.09 -12.68
CA GLU A 237 19.66 -13.61 -13.26
C GLU A 237 19.61 -12.12 -13.68
N GLY A 238 18.47 -11.43 -13.52
CA GLY A 238 18.34 -10.01 -13.84
C GLY A 238 17.97 -9.70 -15.30
N PHE A 239 17.48 -10.69 -16.04
CA PHE A 239 17.02 -10.57 -17.42
C PHE A 239 15.51 -10.31 -17.47
N THR A 240 15.08 -9.56 -18.48
CA THR A 240 13.66 -9.43 -18.85
C THR A 240 13.27 -10.64 -19.69
N TYR A 241 12.28 -11.40 -19.22
CA TYR A 241 11.72 -12.52 -19.99
C TYR A 241 10.96 -11.98 -21.20
N ALA A 242 11.43 -12.33 -22.39
CA ALA A 242 10.90 -11.89 -23.68
C ALA A 242 11.35 -12.89 -24.74
N PRO A 243 10.71 -14.08 -24.81
CA PRO A 243 11.12 -15.13 -25.72
C PRO A 243 10.91 -14.71 -27.18
N SER A 244 11.80 -15.16 -28.06
CA SER A 244 11.67 -14.98 -29.51
C SER A 244 10.86 -16.12 -30.15
N ASP A 245 9.99 -15.76 -31.09
CA ASP A 245 9.26 -16.75 -31.90
C ASP A 245 10.12 -17.39 -33.00
N SER A 246 11.29 -16.79 -33.31
CA SER A 246 12.18 -17.24 -34.38
C SER A 246 13.50 -17.83 -33.88
N GLN A 247 14.04 -17.30 -32.78
CA GLN A 247 15.30 -17.77 -32.19
C GLN A 247 15.02 -18.58 -30.93
N PHE A 248 15.15 -19.90 -31.03
CA PHE A 248 14.81 -20.82 -29.94
C PHE A 248 15.63 -20.60 -28.65
N TRP A 249 16.83 -20.01 -28.76
CA TRP A 249 17.71 -19.75 -27.63
C TRP A 249 17.49 -18.39 -26.97
N LEU A 250 16.72 -17.49 -27.60
CA LEU A 250 16.46 -16.16 -27.08
C LEU A 250 15.24 -16.21 -26.17
N HIS A 251 15.44 -16.46 -24.88
CA HIS A 251 14.36 -16.48 -23.88
C HIS A 251 14.17 -15.13 -23.17
N GLY A 252 15.17 -14.26 -23.21
CA GLY A 252 15.12 -12.94 -22.60
C GLY A 252 16.40 -12.15 -22.85
N HIS A 253 16.40 -10.91 -22.37
CA HIS A 253 17.52 -9.99 -22.56
C HIS A 253 17.72 -9.07 -21.34
N SER A 254 18.97 -8.67 -21.09
CA SER A 254 19.33 -7.66 -20.08
C SER A 254 19.61 -6.30 -20.73
N THR A 255 20.23 -6.33 -21.91
CA THR A 255 20.54 -5.19 -22.79
C THR A 255 20.21 -5.55 -24.24
N GLU A 256 20.52 -4.69 -25.20
CA GLU A 256 20.30 -4.98 -26.63
C GLU A 256 21.19 -6.09 -27.19
N GLN A 257 22.30 -6.41 -26.51
CA GLN A 257 23.31 -7.37 -26.98
C GLN A 257 23.58 -8.51 -25.97
N ASP A 258 22.84 -8.56 -24.86
CA ASP A 258 23.01 -9.59 -23.83
C ASP A 258 21.72 -10.37 -23.61
N PHE A 259 21.80 -11.67 -23.87
CA PHE A 259 20.65 -12.58 -23.95
C PHE A 259 20.81 -13.76 -22.99
N ILE A 260 19.70 -14.46 -22.73
CA ILE A 260 19.70 -15.66 -21.89
C ILE A 260 18.98 -16.81 -22.58
N TYR A 261 19.59 -18.00 -22.50
CA TYR A 261 19.03 -19.27 -22.91
C TYR A 261 18.92 -20.19 -21.70
N VAL A 262 17.75 -20.80 -21.48
CA VAL A 262 17.49 -21.65 -20.30
C VAL A 262 16.99 -23.02 -20.76
N THR A 263 17.67 -24.10 -20.37
CA THR A 263 17.32 -25.45 -20.78
C THR A 263 17.58 -26.48 -19.67
N THR A 264 16.78 -27.53 -19.60
CA THR A 264 17.04 -28.69 -18.73
C THR A 264 17.89 -29.76 -19.42
N GLN A 265 18.28 -29.54 -20.67
CA GLN A 265 19.08 -30.49 -21.43
C GLN A 265 20.56 -30.41 -21.04
N THR A 266 21.27 -31.51 -21.27
CA THR A 266 22.74 -31.51 -21.25
C THR A 266 23.24 -31.05 -22.60
N LEU A 267 24.08 -30.02 -22.64
CA LEU A 267 24.62 -29.48 -23.88
C LEU A 267 25.99 -30.11 -24.22
N SER A 268 26.11 -30.63 -25.44
CA SER A 268 27.38 -31.14 -25.97
C SER A 268 28.29 -30.02 -26.48
N HIS A 269 29.57 -30.35 -26.69
CA HIS A 269 30.54 -29.42 -27.28
C HIS A 269 30.09 -28.91 -28.66
N GLU A 270 29.55 -29.80 -29.52
CA GLU A 270 29.03 -29.46 -30.85
C GLU A 270 27.83 -28.51 -30.76
N GLN A 271 26.90 -28.76 -29.83
CA GLN A 271 25.75 -27.88 -29.63
C GLN A 271 26.16 -26.49 -29.14
N LEU A 272 27.14 -26.42 -28.24
CA LEU A 272 27.69 -25.15 -27.75
C LEU A 272 28.45 -24.39 -28.85
N GLN A 273 29.16 -25.11 -29.73
CA GLN A 273 29.85 -24.52 -30.86
C GLN A 273 28.85 -23.87 -31.84
N LEU A 274 27.79 -24.61 -32.20
CA LEU A 274 26.72 -24.08 -33.06
C LEU A 274 26.03 -22.87 -32.43
N LEU A 275 25.72 -22.92 -31.13
CA LEU A 275 25.15 -21.77 -30.41
C LEU A 275 26.10 -20.55 -30.44
N ASN A 276 27.40 -20.75 -30.22
CA ASN A 276 28.38 -19.67 -30.26
C ASN A 276 28.47 -19.00 -31.63
N GLU A 277 28.39 -19.79 -32.71
CA GLU A 277 28.35 -19.29 -34.08
C GLU A 277 27.05 -18.52 -34.38
N GLU A 278 25.90 -19.04 -33.94
CA GLU A 278 24.60 -18.41 -34.16
C GLU A 278 24.42 -17.11 -33.38
N VAL A 279 24.96 -17.02 -32.15
CA VAL A 279 25.03 -15.78 -31.35
C VAL A 279 25.96 -14.77 -32.02
N GLY A 280 27.07 -15.22 -32.60
CA GLY A 280 28.03 -14.37 -33.29
C GLY A 280 28.81 -13.45 -32.34
N SER A 281 29.71 -12.63 -32.91
CA SER A 281 30.70 -11.85 -32.15
C SER A 281 30.19 -10.53 -31.54
N GLN A 282 28.98 -10.10 -31.89
CA GLN A 282 28.40 -8.83 -31.46
C GLN A 282 27.43 -8.98 -30.27
N ARG A 283 27.19 -10.22 -29.82
CA ARG A 283 26.20 -10.53 -28.79
C ARG A 283 26.83 -11.45 -27.76
N THR A 284 26.26 -11.45 -26.57
CA THR A 284 26.61 -12.35 -25.48
C THR A 284 25.38 -13.17 -25.08
N LEU A 285 25.61 -14.41 -24.68
CA LEU A 285 24.56 -15.34 -24.28
C LEU A 285 24.91 -16.03 -22.96
N LEU A 286 24.07 -15.81 -21.95
CA LEU A 286 24.06 -16.60 -20.72
C LEU A 286 23.27 -17.89 -20.95
N VAL A 287 23.97 -19.02 -20.98
CA VAL A 287 23.39 -20.35 -21.09
C VAL A 287 23.22 -20.97 -19.71
N MET A 288 21.98 -21.19 -19.32
CA MET A 288 21.60 -21.84 -18.07
C MET A 288 21.12 -23.26 -18.38
N CYS A 289 21.96 -24.27 -18.13
CA CYS A 289 21.68 -25.66 -18.49
C CYS A 289 21.74 -26.62 -17.28
N ALA A 290 21.23 -27.85 -17.41
CA ALA A 290 21.37 -28.84 -16.34
C ALA A 290 22.83 -29.34 -16.23
N ALA A 291 23.46 -29.57 -17.38
CA ALA A 291 24.85 -29.96 -17.48
C ALA A 291 25.40 -29.56 -18.86
N TYR A 292 26.72 -29.56 -19.00
CA TYR A 292 27.38 -29.37 -20.29
C TYR A 292 28.69 -30.14 -20.36
N ARG A 293 29.13 -30.44 -21.58
CA ARG A 293 30.45 -30.99 -21.88
C ARG A 293 31.18 -30.03 -22.81
N ALA A 294 32.16 -29.31 -22.28
CA ALA A 294 33.06 -28.48 -23.07
C ALA A 294 34.38 -29.24 -23.29
N ALA A 295 35.02 -29.05 -24.45
CA ALA A 295 36.39 -29.52 -24.66
C ALA A 295 37.34 -28.67 -23.80
N ALA A 296 38.38 -29.29 -23.26
CA ALA A 296 39.27 -28.69 -22.25
C ALA A 296 39.90 -27.36 -22.72
N ASP A 297 40.11 -27.20 -24.03
CA ASP A 297 40.84 -26.08 -24.63
C ASP A 297 39.95 -25.16 -25.49
N THR A 298 38.62 -25.35 -25.51
CA THR A 298 37.73 -24.49 -26.29
C THR A 298 37.14 -23.38 -25.43
N ALA A 299 37.54 -22.14 -25.72
CA ALA A 299 36.88 -20.95 -25.21
C ALA A 299 35.68 -20.60 -26.09
N TYR A 300 34.52 -20.39 -25.48
CA TYR A 300 33.35 -19.80 -26.12
C TYR A 300 33.31 -18.31 -25.75
N PRO A 301 33.91 -17.41 -26.56
CA PRO A 301 34.13 -16.02 -26.15
C PRO A 301 32.82 -15.27 -25.84
N ASN A 302 31.72 -15.68 -26.47
CA ASN A 302 30.42 -15.01 -26.37
C ASN A 302 29.43 -15.75 -25.46
N LEU A 303 29.80 -16.94 -24.96
CA LEU A 303 28.91 -17.76 -24.13
C LEU A 303 29.39 -17.77 -22.67
N THR A 304 28.48 -17.45 -21.76
CA THR A 304 28.65 -17.73 -20.33
C THR A 304 27.78 -18.91 -19.97
N ILE A 305 28.34 -20.03 -19.51
CA ILE A 305 27.58 -21.25 -19.23
C ILE A 305 27.53 -21.51 -17.73
N LYS A 306 26.32 -21.62 -17.17
CA LYS A 306 26.08 -21.90 -15.75
C LYS A 306 25.14 -23.10 -15.59
N LYS A 307 25.34 -23.88 -14.52
CA LYS A 307 24.52 -25.07 -14.22
C LYS A 307 23.38 -24.74 -13.25
N ILE A 308 22.17 -25.20 -13.56
CA ILE A 308 21.01 -25.21 -12.67
C ILE A 308 20.93 -26.60 -12.01
N PRO A 309 20.73 -26.71 -10.68
CA PRO A 309 20.30 -25.65 -9.76
C PRO A 309 21.41 -24.81 -9.13
N GLN A 310 22.68 -25.19 -9.23
CA GLN A 310 23.77 -24.59 -8.46
C GLN A 310 23.87 -23.06 -8.62
N ALA A 311 23.67 -22.56 -9.84
CA ALA A 311 23.74 -21.13 -10.15
C ALA A 311 22.64 -20.29 -9.48
N VAL A 312 21.48 -20.90 -9.17
CA VAL A 312 20.34 -20.18 -8.59
C VAL A 312 20.18 -20.45 -7.09
N LEU A 313 20.87 -21.44 -6.51
CA LEU A 313 20.73 -21.81 -5.09
C LEU A 313 20.89 -20.65 -4.10
N GLN A 314 21.79 -19.70 -4.40
CA GLN A 314 22.08 -18.57 -3.52
C GLN A 314 21.18 -17.35 -3.78
N ARG A 315 20.30 -17.40 -4.78
CA ARG A 315 19.48 -16.24 -5.18
C ARG A 315 18.27 -16.05 -4.27
N CYS A 316 17.73 -17.12 -3.70
CA CYS A 316 16.52 -17.10 -2.88
C CYS A 316 16.54 -18.22 -1.82
N GLU A 317 15.63 -18.14 -0.87
CA GLU A 317 15.21 -19.30 -0.09
C GLU A 317 14.20 -20.14 -0.90
N TYR A 318 14.31 -21.46 -0.82
CA TYR A 318 13.49 -22.41 -1.58
C TYR A 318 12.79 -23.42 -0.67
N GLY A 319 11.66 -23.95 -1.13
CA GLY A 319 10.92 -25.01 -0.45
C GLY A 319 10.24 -24.57 0.86
N LYS A 320 9.94 -23.28 0.99
CA LYS A 320 9.19 -22.70 2.09
C LYS A 320 7.72 -22.59 1.69
N ASP A 321 6.93 -23.58 2.11
CA ASP A 321 5.47 -23.58 1.93
C ASP A 321 4.73 -23.25 3.24
N ASP A 322 5.45 -22.92 4.31
CA ASP A 322 4.90 -22.61 5.62
C ASP A 322 4.73 -21.10 5.84
N TYR A 323 3.55 -20.68 6.32
CA TYR A 323 3.33 -19.37 6.94
C TYR A 323 4.03 -19.34 8.30
N SER A 324 5.36 -19.32 8.34
CA SER A 324 6.13 -19.16 9.57
C SER A 324 6.21 -17.68 9.97
N LEU A 325 5.05 -17.06 10.21
CA LEU A 325 4.95 -15.78 10.92
C LEU A 325 5.23 -16.02 12.41
N ARG A 326 6.46 -16.38 12.77
CA ARG A 326 6.92 -16.25 14.15
C ARG A 326 7.22 -14.77 14.40
N VAL A 327 6.22 -14.04 14.90
CA VAL A 327 6.31 -12.61 15.23
C VAL A 327 7.34 -12.32 16.34
N GLU A 328 7.94 -13.35 16.94
CA GLU A 328 8.92 -13.26 18.02
C GLU A 328 10.24 -12.56 17.64
N ASN A 329 10.59 -12.47 16.35
CA ASN A 329 11.88 -11.94 15.89
C ASN A 329 11.78 -10.59 15.15
N LEU A 330 10.76 -9.78 15.42
CA LEU A 330 10.82 -8.38 14.99
C LEU A 330 11.83 -7.64 15.87
N PRO A 331 12.90 -7.03 15.31
CA PRO A 331 13.76 -6.16 16.10
C PRO A 331 12.88 -5.09 16.75
N GLN A 332 13.01 -4.91 18.06
CA GLN A 332 12.29 -3.85 18.76
C GLN A 332 12.62 -2.54 18.08
N ALA A 333 11.57 -1.82 17.65
CA ALA A 333 11.75 -0.48 17.10
C ALA A 333 12.53 0.35 18.11
N GLU A 334 13.61 0.99 17.65
CA GLU A 334 14.38 1.87 18.52
C GLU A 334 13.42 2.92 19.12
N PRO A 335 13.49 3.19 20.43
CA PRO A 335 12.66 4.21 21.05
C PRO A 335 12.94 5.52 20.33
N SER A 336 11.90 6.07 19.69
CA SER A 336 12.01 7.37 19.03
C SER A 336 12.44 8.41 20.06
N THR A 337 13.53 9.12 19.78
CA THR A 337 14.07 10.19 20.64
C THR A 337 13.21 11.46 20.61
N ASP A 338 11.97 11.38 20.14
CA ASP A 338 11.06 12.52 20.13
C ASP A 338 10.51 12.76 21.54
N ARG A 339 11.30 13.49 22.33
CA ARG A 339 10.87 14.08 23.61
C ARG A 339 9.87 15.19 23.35
N SER A 340 8.66 14.83 22.98
CA SER A 340 7.50 15.74 23.03
C SER A 340 6.22 15.00 23.41
N SER A 341 6.26 14.24 24.52
CA SER A 341 5.03 13.83 25.21
C SER A 341 5.16 13.98 26.73
N THR A 342 5.16 15.23 27.20
CA THR A 342 4.77 15.52 28.58
C THR A 342 3.27 15.34 28.74
N PHE A 343 2.83 14.09 28.89
CA PHE A 343 1.60 13.77 29.61
C PHE A 343 2.00 13.03 30.89
N ALA A 344 2.21 13.80 31.95
CA ALA A 344 2.33 13.26 33.29
C ALA A 344 1.00 12.60 33.68
N LYS A 345 0.97 11.27 33.69
CA LYS A 345 -0.09 10.49 34.35
C LYS A 345 0.14 10.58 35.86
N SER A 346 -0.72 11.31 36.57
CA SER A 346 -0.90 11.10 38.00
C SER A 346 -1.54 9.73 38.21
N ARG A 347 -0.75 8.76 38.68
CA ARG A 347 -1.27 7.51 39.26
C ARG A 347 -1.80 7.83 40.66
N THR A 348 -3.10 7.71 40.86
CA THR A 348 -3.65 7.32 42.15
C THR A 348 -3.84 5.81 42.14
N SER A 349 -3.27 5.18 43.14
CA SER A 349 -3.34 3.76 43.49
C SER A 349 -4.78 3.31 43.74
N GLU A 350 -5.15 2.15 43.18
CA GLU A 350 -5.85 1.03 43.84
C GLU A 350 -6.51 0.12 42.78
N GLY A 351 -6.38 -1.20 42.96
CA GLY A 351 -7.12 -2.22 42.22
C GLY A 351 -6.28 -3.11 41.32
N GLU A 352 -5.57 -4.08 41.90
CA GLU A 352 -5.15 -5.29 41.19
C GLU A 352 -6.38 -6.17 40.92
N GLU A 353 -6.75 -6.37 39.66
CA GLU A 353 -7.48 -7.58 39.24
C GLU A 353 -6.66 -8.29 38.17
N LYS A 354 -6.12 -9.46 38.55
CA LYS A 354 -5.47 -10.40 37.66
C LYS A 354 -6.53 -11.15 36.86
N PHE A 355 -6.58 -10.93 35.55
CA PHE A 355 -7.22 -11.86 34.63
C PHE A 355 -6.15 -12.64 33.87
N ASN A 356 -5.96 -13.90 34.26
CA ASN A 356 -5.24 -14.91 33.50
C ASN A 356 -6.11 -15.35 32.33
N PHE A 357 -5.62 -15.20 31.09
CA PHE A 357 -6.10 -15.96 29.95
C PHE A 357 -4.99 -16.90 29.49
N SER A 358 -5.00 -18.10 30.06
CA SER A 358 -4.30 -19.26 29.53
C SER A 358 -5.37 -20.24 29.06
N GLU A 359 -5.63 -20.28 27.77
CA GLU A 359 -6.22 -21.46 27.13
C GLU A 359 -5.82 -21.48 25.66
N GLU A 360 -4.85 -22.32 25.37
CA GLU A 360 -4.51 -22.82 24.05
C GLU A 360 -5.73 -23.60 23.51
N VAL A 361 -6.24 -23.23 22.33
CA VAL A 361 -7.20 -24.07 21.61
C VAL A 361 -6.49 -24.69 20.41
N GLU A 362 -6.11 -25.94 20.62
CA GLU A 362 -5.55 -26.88 19.66
C GLU A 362 -6.61 -27.26 18.62
N LEU A 363 -6.44 -26.82 17.36
CA LEU A 363 -7.32 -27.16 16.25
C LEU A 363 -6.90 -28.53 15.66
N GLN A 364 -7.53 -29.60 16.16
CA GLN A 364 -7.43 -30.93 15.56
C GLN A 364 -8.30 -31.05 14.29
N ARG A 365 -7.70 -31.64 13.26
CA ARG A 365 -8.34 -32.03 12.00
C ARG A 365 -9.23 -33.27 12.20
N GLY A 366 -10.37 -33.29 11.50
CA GLY A 366 -10.89 -34.54 10.93
C GLY A 366 -12.38 -34.81 11.11
N GLY A 367 -13.03 -35.14 9.98
CA GLY A 367 -14.11 -36.13 9.95
C GLY A 367 -15.52 -35.58 10.12
N GLY A 368 -16.35 -35.77 9.10
CA GLY A 368 -17.70 -35.23 9.07
C GLY A 368 -18.70 -35.99 9.94
N LYS A 369 -19.82 -35.33 10.22
CA LYS A 369 -21.15 -35.94 10.19
C LYS A 369 -22.21 -34.86 10.14
N GLN A 370 -23.12 -35.08 9.22
CA GLN A 370 -24.37 -34.39 8.96
C GLN A 370 -25.24 -34.39 10.22
N LEU A 371 -25.67 -33.22 10.69
CA LEU A 371 -26.76 -33.10 11.66
C LEU A 371 -27.85 -32.21 11.09
N ARG A 372 -28.96 -32.90 10.84
CA ARG A 372 -30.29 -32.47 10.41
C ARG A 372 -30.99 -31.84 11.63
N LEU A 373 -31.54 -30.64 11.49
CA LEU A 373 -32.49 -30.08 12.46
C LEU A 373 -33.85 -30.01 11.77
N ASP A 374 -34.68 -31.00 12.10
CA ASP A 374 -36.12 -31.00 11.89
C ASP A 374 -36.76 -29.96 12.80
N LEU A 375 -37.52 -29.03 12.21
CA LEU A 375 -38.56 -28.27 12.89
C LEU A 375 -39.77 -28.19 11.95
N GLY A 376 -40.50 -29.29 11.80
CA GLY A 376 -41.95 -29.24 11.55
C GLY A 376 -42.65 -29.20 12.90
N GLY A 377 -43.75 -28.51 13.12
CA GLY A 377 -44.61 -27.65 12.31
C GLY A 377 -45.88 -27.41 13.13
N LYS A 378 -46.68 -26.40 12.79
CA LYS A 378 -48.14 -26.48 12.89
C LYS A 378 -48.80 -25.34 12.11
N SER A 379 -49.79 -25.78 11.35
CA SER A 379 -50.70 -25.12 10.43
C SER A 379 -51.78 -24.28 11.10
N SER A 380 -52.29 -23.26 10.40
CA SER A 380 -53.72 -23.17 10.05
C SER A 380 -54.00 -21.97 9.13
N THR A 381 -54.42 -22.27 7.91
CA THR A 381 -55.55 -21.68 7.16
C THR A 381 -56.10 -20.32 7.59
N SER A 382 -55.94 -19.31 6.73
CA SER A 382 -57.01 -18.68 5.90
C SER A 382 -56.40 -17.63 4.99
#